data_AF-A0A534RWJ0-F1
#
_entry.id   AF-A0A534RWJ0-F1
#
_cell.length_a   1.000
_cell.length_b   1.000
_cell.length_c   1.000
_cell.angle_alpha   90.00
_cell.angle_beta   90.00
_cell.angle_gamma   90.00
#
_symmetry.space_group_name_H-M   'P 1'
#
loop_
_entity.id
_entity.type
_entity.pdbx_description
1 polymer ?
#
loop_
_entity_poly.entity_id
_entity_poly.type
_entity_poly.pdbx_seq_one_letter_code
_entity_poly.pdbx_strand_id
1 'polypeptide(L)'
;MSFRDSPTATTSESKESPATASSRSFSPRRRRRRSTAATSGSPFRTWRTAFGAWSCCFTRCRLRRPGEFFRAHELQFPKTLALRGPSPKGRGVRLSGEVEVLRAGAGLSTERDSARAAADATAAALESAGLGRADVLLLFATTHHGPGFTRATRTGGNLAGTDNVIGCSAAGVLAGELEVEGGPGVAALVLQGELAARRFFVPLERGRPQRAADCVADAVADAARPGAVLFLFADSYNVQWEPLLQGLASGLPGVRVVGGGASENGSVGEVAVFAGNASSSNAISGVLLAGDLRTTVGVTHAVHRVGCVHRVTSAQGNVILALDGRPAYEAFAAVVPASLLEDPPRALAVVLAGLSVGEGEFVARHLRGFDPQRGAVALAAPVVEGQELFFGVRDPQGARDDLQRVLVDQAAAWEATSPAAALYVNCVGRGRGFYGVPGLDTAYIRQHLGGVPVAGFFSGAEIAPGGAMSRLHQYTGVLAMLGPRT
;
A
#
# COMPACT_ATOMS: atom_id res chain seq x y z
N MET A 1 -35.83 36.43 45.00
CA MET A 1 -36.94 37.40 44.90
C MET A 1 -37.16 37.67 43.41
N SER A 2 -37.97 36.91 42.66
CA SER A 2 -39.45 36.79 42.69
C SER A 2 -40.10 38.07 42.16
N PHE A 3 -41.01 38.14 41.17
CA PHE A 3 -42.15 37.33 40.71
C PHE A 3 -42.39 37.70 39.20
N ARG A 4 -42.71 36.79 38.25
CA ARG A 4 -44.05 36.22 37.89
C ARG A 4 -45.00 37.28 37.26
N ASP A 5 -45.87 37.05 36.26
CA ASP A 5 -46.67 35.89 35.85
C ASP A 5 -47.27 36.08 34.42
N SER A 6 -47.63 34.96 33.78
CA SER A 6 -48.65 34.87 32.71
C SER A 6 -50.06 34.71 33.30
N PRO A 7 -51.15 34.84 32.50
CA PRO A 7 -52.05 33.68 32.37
C PRO A 7 -52.75 33.49 31.00
N THR A 8 -53.43 32.35 30.93
CA THR A 8 -53.99 31.53 29.83
C THR A 8 -55.52 31.63 29.61
N ALA A 9 -55.97 31.13 28.42
CA ALA A 9 -57.22 30.36 28.14
C ALA A 9 -58.60 31.11 28.12
N THR A 10 -59.67 30.80 27.35
CA THR A 10 -60.16 29.57 26.65
C THR A 10 -61.42 29.80 25.76
N THR A 11 -61.76 28.79 24.92
CA THR A 11 -63.10 28.34 24.37
C THR A 11 -63.79 29.06 23.19
N SER A 12 -64.52 28.43 22.23
CA SER A 12 -64.85 27.02 21.87
C SER A 12 -65.63 26.95 20.51
N GLU A 13 -65.43 25.86 19.73
CA GLU A 13 -66.37 25.01 18.93
C GLU A 13 -67.46 25.64 17.99
N SER A 14 -67.83 25.12 16.79
CA SER A 14 -68.18 23.72 16.42
C SER A 14 -68.53 23.54 14.90
N LYS A 15 -68.37 22.29 14.41
CA LYS A 15 -69.15 21.52 13.38
C LYS A 15 -69.02 21.93 11.89
N GLU A 16 -68.98 21.04 10.89
CA GLU A 16 -69.49 19.66 10.77
C GLU A 16 -68.83 18.91 9.57
N SER A 17 -68.77 17.58 9.67
CA SER A 17 -68.51 16.57 8.60
C SER A 17 -69.86 15.86 8.30
N PRO A 18 -70.07 14.99 7.27
CA PRO A 18 -69.31 13.73 7.11
C PRO A 18 -69.25 13.09 5.70
N ALA A 19 -68.60 11.92 5.68
CA ALA A 19 -68.24 10.98 4.63
C ALA A 19 -69.38 10.25 3.88
N THR A 20 -69.04 9.51 2.82
CA THR A 20 -69.31 8.04 2.72
C THR A 20 -68.61 7.37 1.52
N ALA A 21 -68.30 6.08 1.71
CA ALA A 21 -67.51 5.18 0.87
C ALA A 21 -68.36 4.39 -0.15
N SER A 22 -67.72 3.74 -1.14
CA SER A 22 -67.74 2.27 -1.27
C SER A 22 -67.01 1.75 -2.52
N SER A 23 -66.52 0.53 -2.38
CA SER A 23 -65.78 -0.31 -3.30
C SER A 23 -66.67 -1.06 -4.31
N ARG A 24 -66.11 -1.48 -5.45
CA ARG A 24 -66.22 -2.85 -5.99
C ARG A 24 -65.40 -3.07 -7.27
N SER A 25 -64.86 -4.29 -7.32
CA SER A 25 -64.08 -4.99 -8.35
C SER A 25 -64.73 -5.08 -9.73
N PHE A 26 -63.93 -5.20 -10.81
CA PHE A 26 -64.10 -6.21 -11.88
C PHE A 26 -62.88 -6.24 -12.82
N SER A 27 -62.39 -7.45 -13.13
CA SER A 27 -61.54 -7.73 -14.31
C SER A 27 -62.37 -8.50 -15.33
N PRO A 28 -62.05 -8.45 -16.63
CA PRO A 28 -61.68 -9.71 -17.27
C PRO A 28 -60.54 -9.62 -18.31
N ARG A 29 -60.04 -10.82 -18.62
CA ARG A 29 -58.90 -11.22 -19.46
C ARG A 29 -59.11 -11.09 -20.98
N ARG A 30 -57.96 -11.18 -21.69
CA ARG A 30 -57.69 -11.67 -23.08
C ARG A 30 -57.95 -10.64 -24.19
N ARG A 31 -57.14 -10.48 -25.26
CA ARG A 31 -56.33 -11.45 -26.04
C ARG A 31 -55.26 -10.71 -26.88
N ARG A 32 -54.21 -11.44 -27.25
CA ARG A 32 -53.09 -11.11 -28.15
C ARG A 32 -53.47 -10.46 -29.49
N ARG A 33 -52.61 -9.58 -30.01
CA ARG A 33 -52.14 -9.59 -31.42
C ARG A 33 -50.73 -8.99 -31.54
N ARG A 34 -49.89 -9.69 -32.32
CA ARG A 34 -48.55 -9.30 -32.76
C ARG A 34 -48.66 -8.16 -33.78
N SER A 35 -47.75 -7.19 -33.73
CA SER A 35 -47.24 -6.57 -34.95
C SER A 35 -45.77 -6.22 -34.77
N THR A 36 -45.00 -6.61 -35.79
CA THR A 36 -43.58 -6.38 -36.01
C THR A 36 -43.41 -5.05 -36.73
N ALA A 37 -42.48 -4.19 -36.29
CA ALA A 37 -41.43 -3.59 -37.12
C ALA A 37 -40.75 -2.41 -36.41
N ALA A 38 -39.43 -2.56 -36.25
CA ALA A 38 -38.37 -1.57 -36.38
C ALA A 38 -38.62 -0.11 -35.94
N THR A 39 -37.99 0.25 -34.83
CA THR A 39 -37.37 1.57 -34.66
C THR A 39 -36.01 1.41 -33.99
N SER A 40 -34.99 1.89 -34.69
CA SER A 40 -33.64 2.16 -34.21
C SER A 40 -33.65 2.95 -32.90
N GLY A 41 -32.93 2.48 -31.90
CA GLY A 41 -32.74 3.19 -30.64
C GLY A 41 -31.43 2.77 -29.98
N SER A 42 -30.56 3.75 -29.75
CA SER A 42 -29.41 3.65 -28.85
C SER A 42 -29.84 3.15 -27.46
N PRO A 43 -28.89 2.67 -26.64
CA PRO A 43 -29.01 2.95 -25.22
C PRO A 43 -27.70 3.47 -24.62
N PHE A 44 -27.71 4.77 -24.32
CA PHE A 44 -27.22 5.29 -23.04
C PHE A 44 -28.01 4.61 -21.90
N ARG A 45 -27.31 3.95 -20.97
CA ARG A 45 -27.70 3.51 -19.60
C ARG A 45 -26.62 2.48 -19.18
N THR A 46 -25.96 2.47 -18.04
CA THR A 46 -26.06 3.16 -16.75
C THR A 46 -24.72 2.92 -16.03
N TRP A 47 -23.93 3.96 -15.77
CA TRP A 47 -22.80 3.87 -14.83
C TRP A 47 -23.28 4.32 -13.46
N ARG A 48 -23.80 3.39 -12.67
CA ARG A 48 -24.11 3.58 -11.24
C ARG A 48 -23.87 2.26 -10.51
N THR A 49 -22.62 1.97 -10.20
CA THR A 49 -22.18 1.08 -9.10
C THR A 49 -20.64 1.07 -9.05
N ALA A 50 -20.02 2.14 -8.56
CA ALA A 50 -18.58 2.14 -8.24
C ALA A 50 -18.18 3.33 -7.33
N PHE A 51 -18.99 3.73 -6.34
CA PHE A 51 -18.63 4.85 -5.44
C PHE A 51 -19.13 4.66 -4.00
N GLY A 52 -19.25 3.42 -3.53
CA GLY A 52 -19.83 3.10 -2.22
C GLY A 52 -18.85 2.60 -1.15
N ALA A 53 -17.53 2.73 -1.32
CA ALA A 53 -16.57 2.06 -0.42
C ALA A 53 -15.79 2.98 0.53
N TRP A 54 -15.94 4.31 0.46
CA TRP A 54 -15.15 5.24 1.28
C TRP A 54 -16.05 6.15 2.12
N SER A 55 -16.80 5.56 3.06
CA SER A 55 -17.31 6.29 4.23
C SER A 55 -17.84 5.32 5.28
N CYS A 56 -17.45 5.56 6.54
CA CYS A 56 -17.97 4.99 7.79
C CYS A 56 -17.57 3.55 8.16
N CYS A 57 -16.78 3.42 9.24
CA CYS A 57 -17.16 2.57 10.38
C CYS A 57 -16.29 2.84 11.62
N PHE A 58 -16.56 3.95 12.32
CA PHE A 58 -16.36 4.00 13.76
C PHE A 58 -17.58 3.37 14.42
N THR A 59 -17.36 2.60 15.49
CA THR A 59 -18.35 2.03 16.44
C THR A 59 -18.84 0.61 16.15
N ARG A 60 -18.15 -0.40 16.71
CA ARG A 60 -18.70 -1.37 17.70
C ARG A 60 -17.69 -2.51 17.96
N CYS A 61 -17.00 -2.41 19.09
CA CYS A 61 -16.20 -3.50 19.64
C CYS A 61 -17.04 -4.21 20.71
N ARG A 62 -17.30 -5.51 20.57
CA ARG A 62 -17.81 -6.37 21.65
C ARG A 62 -16.89 -7.58 21.81
N LEU A 63 -16.25 -7.60 22.98
CA LEU A 63 -15.46 -8.67 23.56
C LEU A 63 -16.24 -10.00 23.63
N ARG A 64 -15.59 -11.11 23.28
CA ARG A 64 -15.88 -12.44 23.86
C ARG A 64 -14.59 -13.17 24.20
N ARG A 65 -14.58 -13.73 25.41
CA ARG A 65 -13.52 -14.53 26.04
C ARG A 65 -13.52 -16.00 25.56
N PRO A 66 -12.41 -16.73 25.75
CA PRO A 66 -12.16 -18.05 25.17
C PRO A 66 -12.65 -19.22 26.06
N GLY A 67 -12.85 -20.38 25.44
CA GLY A 67 -13.16 -21.66 26.11
C GLY A 67 -12.35 -22.80 25.48
N GLU A 68 -11.86 -23.67 26.35
CA GLU A 68 -10.75 -24.62 26.21
C GLU A 68 -11.08 -25.99 25.57
N PHE A 69 -10.01 -26.80 25.43
CA PHE A 69 -9.89 -28.27 25.36
C PHE A 69 -10.04 -28.97 23.99
N PHE A 70 -8.96 -29.61 23.52
CA PHE A 70 -8.74 -31.07 23.72
C PHE A 70 -7.30 -31.51 23.40
N ARG A 71 -6.95 -32.67 23.96
CA ARG A 71 -5.61 -33.25 24.20
C ARG A 71 -4.89 -33.85 22.98
N ALA A 72 -3.57 -33.93 23.20
CA ALA A 72 -2.53 -34.74 22.60
C ALA A 72 -2.91 -36.13 22.04
N HIS A 73 -2.22 -36.50 20.96
CA HIS A 73 -1.79 -37.88 20.73
C HIS A 73 -0.37 -37.90 20.15
N GLU A 74 0.50 -38.63 20.85
CA GLU A 74 1.84 -39.06 20.43
C GLU A 74 1.75 -40.04 19.26
N LEU A 75 2.69 -39.95 18.31
CA LEU A 75 3.18 -41.10 17.56
C LEU A 75 4.66 -40.92 17.24
N GLN A 76 5.40 -42.01 17.41
CA GLN A 76 6.84 -42.10 17.61
C GLN A 76 7.48 -42.97 16.50
N PHE A 77 8.69 -42.57 16.08
CA PHE A 77 9.79 -43.35 15.46
C PHE A 77 9.65 -43.86 13.99
N PRO A 78 10.76 -44.18 13.27
CA PRO A 78 12.17 -44.25 13.68
C PRO A 78 13.21 -43.52 12.78
N LYS A 79 14.44 -43.51 13.31
CA LYS A 79 15.73 -43.15 12.71
C LYS A 79 16.09 -44.07 11.52
N THR A 80 16.73 -43.52 10.50
CA THR A 80 17.75 -44.28 9.73
C THR A 80 18.88 -43.33 9.30
N LEU A 81 20.11 -43.74 9.63
CA LEU A 81 21.35 -43.02 9.39
C LEU A 81 22.15 -43.74 8.30
N ALA A 82 22.82 -42.94 7.47
CA ALA A 82 24.11 -43.17 6.82
C ALA A 82 24.24 -44.25 5.71
N LEU A 83 24.41 -43.77 4.48
CA LEU A 83 25.21 -44.44 3.45
C LEU A 83 26.51 -43.65 3.24
N ARG A 84 27.63 -44.31 3.52
CA ARG A 84 29.00 -43.84 3.19
C ARG A 84 29.25 -44.07 1.70
N GLY A 85 29.57 -43.01 0.97
CA GLY A 85 30.18 -43.05 -0.37
C GLY A 85 31.67 -42.68 -0.31
N PRO A 86 32.51 -43.15 -1.26
CA PRO A 86 33.96 -43.06 -1.19
C PRO A 86 34.49 -41.66 -1.53
N SER A 87 35.57 -41.28 -0.86
CA SER A 87 36.38 -40.08 -1.15
C SER A 87 37.22 -40.29 -2.41
N PRO A 88 37.30 -39.29 -3.30
CA PRO A 88 38.47 -39.08 -4.14
C PRO A 88 39.24 -37.84 -3.66
N LYS A 89 40.50 -38.07 -3.27
CA LYS A 89 41.51 -37.01 -3.14
C LYS A 89 41.89 -36.54 -4.54
N GLY A 90 41.42 -35.35 -4.91
CA GLY A 90 41.94 -34.59 -6.05
C GLY A 90 42.26 -33.17 -5.57
N ARG A 91 43.55 -32.85 -5.43
CA ARG A 91 44.00 -31.47 -5.20
C ARG A 91 43.82 -30.70 -6.50
N GLY A 92 42.65 -30.12 -6.68
CA GLY A 92 42.41 -29.06 -7.66
C GLY A 92 42.79 -27.72 -7.03
N VAL A 93 43.83 -27.09 -7.56
CA VAL A 93 44.15 -25.69 -7.29
C VAL A 93 42.94 -24.86 -7.75
N ARG A 94 42.23 -24.23 -6.80
CA ARG A 94 41.18 -23.25 -7.12
C ARG A 94 41.85 -22.01 -7.68
N LEU A 95 41.82 -21.87 -9.00
CA LEU A 95 42.13 -20.62 -9.68
C LEU A 95 40.92 -19.68 -9.54
N SER A 96 41.20 -18.45 -9.13
CA SER A 96 40.41 -17.21 -9.25
C SER A 96 38.97 -17.20 -8.72
N GLY A 97 38.72 -16.33 -7.74
CA GLY A 97 37.40 -16.08 -7.17
C GLY A 97 36.41 -15.54 -8.19
N GLU A 98 35.30 -16.25 -8.35
CA GLU A 98 34.03 -15.64 -8.72
C GLU A 98 33.56 -14.90 -7.46
N VAL A 99 33.50 -13.56 -7.51
CA VAL A 99 32.75 -12.79 -6.53
C VAL A 99 31.32 -13.32 -6.61
N GLU A 100 30.79 -13.91 -5.53
CA GLU A 100 29.46 -14.50 -5.55
C GLU A 100 28.42 -13.39 -5.69
N VAL A 101 28.02 -13.12 -6.93
CA VAL A 101 27.10 -12.06 -7.33
C VAL A 101 25.75 -12.29 -6.65
N LEU A 102 25.16 -11.23 -6.10
CA LEU A 102 23.80 -11.26 -5.60
C LEU A 102 22.84 -11.73 -6.70
N ARG A 103 22.18 -12.86 -6.49
CA ARG A 103 21.20 -13.44 -7.40
C ARG A 103 19.79 -13.22 -6.88
N ALA A 104 18.86 -13.04 -7.79
CA ALA A 104 17.47 -12.88 -7.46
C ALA A 104 16.56 -13.41 -8.56
N GLY A 105 15.30 -13.62 -8.20
CA GLY A 105 14.24 -13.99 -9.13
C GLY A 105 12.90 -13.59 -8.57
N ALA A 106 11.93 -13.46 -9.46
CA ALA A 106 10.60 -13.00 -9.15
C ALA A 106 9.56 -13.98 -9.72
N GLY A 107 8.46 -14.16 -9.02
CA GLY A 107 7.40 -15.08 -9.42
C GLY A 107 6.03 -14.61 -8.98
N LEU A 108 5.01 -15.04 -9.72
CA LEU A 108 3.61 -14.72 -9.48
C LEU A 108 2.77 -15.99 -9.59
N SER A 109 1.75 -16.12 -8.74
CA SER A 109 0.68 -17.10 -8.92
C SER A 109 -0.68 -16.46 -8.71
N THR A 110 -1.67 -16.92 -9.48
CA THR A 110 -3.09 -16.55 -9.34
C THR A 110 -3.93 -17.70 -8.80
N GLU A 111 -3.30 -18.75 -8.26
CA GLU A 111 -4.01 -19.86 -7.62
C GLU A 111 -4.87 -19.37 -6.45
N ARG A 112 -5.98 -20.06 -6.19
CA ARG A 112 -6.90 -19.69 -5.10
C ARG A 112 -6.45 -20.22 -3.75
N ASP A 113 -5.87 -21.42 -3.73
CA ASP A 113 -5.38 -22.01 -2.48
C ASP A 113 -4.09 -21.32 -2.05
N SER A 114 -4.05 -20.83 -0.80
CA SER A 114 -2.92 -20.03 -0.31
C SER A 114 -1.59 -20.80 -0.25
N ALA A 115 -1.60 -22.12 -0.03
CA ALA A 115 -0.36 -22.90 -0.06
C ALA A 115 0.12 -23.10 -1.49
N ARG A 116 -0.76 -23.50 -2.41
CA ARG A 116 -0.42 -23.69 -3.83
C ARG A 116 0.04 -22.38 -4.46
N ALA A 117 -0.65 -21.27 -4.20
CA ALA A 117 -0.27 -19.96 -4.71
C ALA A 117 1.13 -19.54 -4.24
N ALA A 118 1.44 -19.73 -2.95
CA ALA A 118 2.77 -19.44 -2.43
C ALA A 118 3.84 -20.39 -2.97
N ALA A 119 3.53 -21.68 -3.13
CA ALA A 119 4.43 -22.65 -3.73
C ALA A 119 4.76 -22.29 -5.18
N ASP A 120 3.75 -22.03 -6.00
CA ASP A 120 3.91 -21.70 -7.42
C ASP A 120 4.67 -20.38 -7.61
N ALA A 121 4.32 -19.34 -6.87
CA ALA A 121 5.01 -18.05 -6.94
C ALA A 121 6.48 -18.17 -6.51
N THR A 122 6.75 -18.91 -5.42
CA THR A 122 8.11 -19.11 -4.92
C THR A 122 8.93 -20.02 -5.84
N ALA A 123 8.34 -21.07 -6.41
CA ALA A 123 8.97 -21.94 -7.39
C ALA A 123 9.40 -21.15 -8.63
N ALA A 124 8.50 -20.32 -9.18
CA ALA A 124 8.79 -19.46 -10.32
C ALA A 124 9.90 -18.43 -10.00
N ALA A 125 9.91 -17.89 -8.77
CA ALA A 125 10.97 -16.99 -8.33
C ALA A 125 12.34 -17.69 -8.24
N LEU A 126 12.39 -18.91 -7.68
CA LEU A 126 13.62 -19.70 -7.61
C LEU A 126 14.11 -20.14 -9.00
N GLU A 127 13.19 -20.57 -9.86
CA GLU A 127 13.49 -20.99 -11.23
C GLU A 127 14.04 -19.83 -12.06
N SER A 128 13.40 -18.66 -12.01
CA SER A 128 13.89 -17.47 -12.73
C SER A 128 15.25 -16.98 -12.24
N ALA A 129 15.60 -17.26 -10.99
CA ALA A 129 16.92 -16.98 -10.43
C ALA A 129 17.98 -18.08 -10.69
N GLY A 130 17.55 -19.26 -11.16
CA GLY A 130 18.40 -20.45 -11.24
C GLY A 130 18.91 -20.93 -9.87
N LEU A 131 18.06 -20.86 -8.84
CA LEU A 131 18.41 -21.14 -7.45
C LEU A 131 17.67 -22.37 -6.91
N GLY A 132 18.34 -23.15 -6.06
CA GLY A 132 17.71 -24.23 -5.28
C GLY A 132 17.27 -23.82 -3.87
N ARG A 133 17.71 -22.64 -3.40
CA ARG A 133 17.38 -22.04 -2.11
C ARG A 133 17.56 -20.52 -2.19
N ALA A 134 17.02 -19.78 -1.23
CA ALA A 134 17.21 -18.34 -1.10
C ALA A 134 17.65 -17.99 0.32
N ASP A 135 18.34 -16.86 0.50
CA ASP A 135 18.64 -16.33 1.83
C ASP A 135 17.47 -15.50 2.38
N VAL A 136 16.71 -14.85 1.49
CA VAL A 136 15.53 -14.03 1.80
C VAL A 136 14.41 -14.27 0.79
N LEU A 137 13.17 -14.31 1.29
CA LEU A 137 11.95 -14.35 0.49
C LEU A 137 11.05 -13.17 0.88
N LEU A 138 10.81 -12.24 -0.06
CA LEU A 138 9.72 -11.28 0.06
C LEU A 138 8.45 -11.89 -0.56
N LEU A 139 7.37 -11.97 0.21
CA LEU A 139 6.11 -12.60 -0.20
C LEU A 139 4.93 -11.67 0.05
N PHE A 140 4.26 -11.27 -1.02
CA PHE A 140 3.06 -10.43 -0.95
C PHE A 140 1.85 -11.23 -1.40
N ALA A 141 0.72 -11.09 -0.72
CA ALA A 141 -0.48 -11.86 -1.02
C ALA A 141 -1.71 -10.95 -1.03
N THR A 142 -2.59 -11.15 -2.01
CA THR A 142 -3.86 -10.43 -2.02
C THR A 142 -4.76 -10.89 -0.88
N THR A 143 -5.70 -10.03 -0.49
CA THR A 143 -6.67 -10.30 0.59
C THR A 143 -7.49 -11.57 0.42
N HIS A 144 -7.64 -12.05 -0.82
CA HIS A 144 -8.30 -13.32 -1.15
C HIS A 144 -7.67 -14.54 -0.48
N HIS A 145 -6.41 -14.43 -0.05
CA HIS A 145 -5.71 -15.49 0.67
C HIS A 145 -5.91 -15.44 2.18
N GLY A 146 -6.56 -14.40 2.71
CA GLY A 146 -6.94 -14.33 4.12
C GLY A 146 -8.01 -15.37 4.46
N PRO A 147 -7.91 -16.10 5.60
CA PRO A 147 -6.93 -16.00 6.68
C PRO A 147 -5.67 -16.88 6.51
N GLY A 148 -5.46 -17.47 5.33
CA GLY A 148 -4.38 -18.43 5.03
C GLY A 148 -2.96 -17.87 4.90
N PHE A 149 -2.67 -16.66 5.38
CA PHE A 149 -1.35 -16.04 5.20
C PHE A 149 -0.21 -16.80 5.88
N THR A 150 -0.38 -17.27 7.12
CA THR A 150 0.62 -18.11 7.79
C THR A 150 0.92 -19.41 7.04
N ARG A 151 -0.09 -19.97 6.35
CA ARG A 151 0.09 -21.15 5.50
C ARG A 151 0.90 -20.79 4.27
N ALA A 152 0.59 -19.67 3.60
CA ALA A 152 1.33 -19.17 2.46
C ALA A 152 2.82 -18.93 2.81
N THR A 153 3.10 -18.21 3.90
CA THR A 153 4.48 -17.87 4.28
C THR A 153 5.29 -19.09 4.67
N ARG A 154 4.68 -20.06 5.39
CA ARG A 154 5.32 -21.34 5.72
C ARG A 154 5.65 -22.15 4.47
N THR A 155 4.70 -22.25 3.54
CA THR A 155 4.91 -23.00 2.29
C THR A 155 6.01 -22.36 1.45
N GLY A 156 5.97 -21.03 1.26
CA GLY A 156 7.03 -20.31 0.54
C GLY A 156 8.39 -20.44 1.20
N GLY A 157 8.48 -20.24 2.52
CA GLY A 157 9.73 -20.37 3.28
C GLY A 157 10.34 -21.77 3.22
N ASN A 158 9.51 -22.81 3.37
CA ASN A 158 9.96 -24.20 3.24
C ASN A 158 10.50 -24.50 1.85
N LEU A 159 9.85 -23.99 0.79
CA LEU A 159 10.28 -24.21 -0.59
C LEU A 159 11.56 -23.43 -0.92
N ALA A 160 11.67 -22.19 -0.43
CA ALA A 160 12.87 -21.37 -0.56
C ALA A 160 14.03 -21.80 0.35
N GLY A 161 13.77 -22.68 1.34
CA GLY A 161 14.78 -23.11 2.31
C GLY A 161 15.25 -22.00 3.26
N THR A 162 14.38 -21.04 3.61
CA THR A 162 14.71 -19.92 4.49
C THR A 162 13.58 -19.54 5.45
N ASP A 163 13.96 -19.13 6.66
CA ASP A 163 13.07 -18.52 7.64
C ASP A 163 13.00 -16.98 7.51
N ASN A 164 13.80 -16.37 6.63
CA ASN A 164 13.73 -14.95 6.31
C ASN A 164 12.63 -14.68 5.28
N VAL A 165 11.39 -15.03 5.63
CA VAL A 165 10.19 -14.72 4.85
C VAL A 165 9.57 -13.44 5.39
N ILE A 166 9.33 -12.43 4.55
CA ILE A 166 8.76 -11.15 4.98
C ILE A 166 7.76 -10.67 3.92
N GLY A 167 6.71 -10.00 4.34
CA GLY A 167 5.86 -9.24 3.42
C GLY A 167 4.55 -8.86 4.08
N CYS A 168 3.51 -8.69 3.27
CA CYS A 168 2.22 -8.22 3.77
C CYS A 168 1.06 -8.59 2.84
N SER A 169 -0.16 -8.41 3.37
CA SER A 169 -1.37 -8.44 2.59
C SER A 169 -1.47 -7.19 1.71
N ALA A 170 -2.10 -7.34 0.55
CA ALA A 170 -2.30 -6.24 -0.38
C ALA A 170 -3.66 -6.29 -1.10
N ALA A 171 -4.13 -5.15 -1.59
CA ALA A 171 -5.26 -5.07 -2.50
C ALA A 171 -4.95 -5.69 -3.88
N GLY A 172 -3.67 -5.70 -4.25
CA GLY A 172 -3.14 -6.29 -5.47
C GLY A 172 -1.65 -6.62 -5.33
N VAL A 173 -1.14 -7.46 -6.20
CA VAL A 173 0.28 -7.86 -6.24
C VAL A 173 0.83 -7.78 -7.66
N LEU A 174 2.15 -7.72 -7.81
CA LEU A 174 2.80 -7.70 -9.12
C LEU A 174 4.12 -8.47 -9.10
N ALA A 175 4.46 -9.09 -10.22
CA ALA A 175 5.81 -9.58 -10.49
C ALA A 175 6.10 -9.63 -12.00
N GLY A 176 7.30 -9.22 -12.38
CA GLY A 176 7.67 -9.02 -13.78
C GLY A 176 6.74 -8.03 -14.48
N GLU A 177 6.10 -8.49 -15.54
CA GLU A 177 5.15 -7.69 -16.35
C GLU A 177 3.70 -7.77 -15.84
N LEU A 178 3.42 -8.66 -14.89
CA LEU A 178 2.05 -9.01 -14.50
C LEU A 178 1.60 -8.27 -13.24
N GLU A 179 0.39 -7.72 -13.29
CA GLU A 179 -0.32 -7.13 -12.16
C GLU A 179 -1.63 -7.89 -11.91
N VAL A 180 -1.91 -8.19 -10.63
CA VAL A 180 -3.16 -8.80 -10.19
C VAL A 180 -3.89 -7.82 -9.30
N GLU A 181 -4.86 -7.11 -9.86
CA GLU A 181 -5.76 -6.20 -9.17
C GLU A 181 -7.16 -6.85 -9.06
N GLY A 182 -7.63 -7.15 -7.85
CA GLY A 182 -9.00 -7.64 -7.61
C GLY A 182 -9.22 -9.16 -7.74
N GLY A 183 -8.17 -9.96 -7.72
CA GLY A 183 -8.25 -11.43 -7.70
C GLY A 183 -7.22 -12.08 -6.76
N PRO A 184 -7.28 -13.42 -6.58
CA PRO A 184 -6.26 -14.15 -5.84
C PRO A 184 -4.91 -14.00 -6.53
N GLY A 185 -3.87 -13.77 -5.74
CA GLY A 185 -2.58 -13.34 -6.23
C GLY A 185 -1.52 -13.44 -5.15
N VAL A 186 -0.42 -14.10 -5.44
CA VAL A 186 0.79 -14.11 -4.60
C VAL A 186 1.97 -13.73 -5.47
N ALA A 187 2.76 -12.74 -5.03
CA ALA A 187 4.02 -12.36 -5.65
C ALA A 187 5.18 -12.71 -4.70
N ALA A 188 6.27 -13.22 -5.28
CA ALA A 188 7.47 -13.62 -4.58
C ALA A 188 8.70 -12.94 -5.20
N LEU A 189 9.63 -12.47 -4.35
CA LEU A 189 10.98 -12.08 -4.73
C LEU A 189 11.97 -12.85 -3.85
N VAL A 190 12.86 -13.62 -4.46
CA VAL A 190 13.92 -14.35 -3.75
C VAL A 190 15.26 -13.65 -3.95
N LEU A 191 16.09 -13.63 -2.90
CA LEU A 191 17.45 -13.11 -2.94
C LEU A 191 18.41 -14.15 -2.38
N GLN A 192 19.55 -14.36 -3.03
CA GLN A 192 20.65 -15.18 -2.54
C GLN A 192 22.01 -14.55 -2.84
N GLY A 193 22.91 -14.50 -1.86
CA GLY A 193 24.28 -14.01 -2.03
C GLY A 193 24.97 -13.71 -0.71
N GLU A 194 26.16 -13.10 -0.77
CA GLU A 194 26.90 -12.67 0.43
C GLU A 194 26.26 -11.45 1.10
N LEU A 195 25.15 -11.67 1.80
CA LEU A 195 24.41 -10.65 2.52
C LEU A 195 24.05 -11.11 3.95
N ALA A 196 24.11 -10.16 4.88
CA ALA A 196 23.54 -10.32 6.22
C ALA A 196 22.08 -9.88 6.20
N ALA A 197 21.17 -10.79 6.51
CA ALA A 197 19.74 -10.52 6.69
C ALA A 197 19.36 -10.55 8.18
N ARG A 198 18.68 -9.49 8.65
CA ARG A 198 18.06 -9.42 9.98
C ARG A 198 16.58 -9.16 9.85
N ARG A 199 15.79 -10.24 9.93
CA ARG A 199 14.33 -10.18 9.94
C ARG A 199 13.81 -9.81 11.34
N PHE A 200 12.75 -9.01 11.40
CA PHE A 200 12.04 -8.70 12.63
C PHE A 200 10.52 -8.75 12.46
N PHE A 201 9.82 -8.82 13.60
CA PHE A 201 8.37 -8.70 13.72
C PHE A 201 8.04 -8.00 15.04
N VAL A 202 7.45 -6.81 14.95
CA VAL A 202 7.21 -5.93 16.09
C VAL A 202 5.72 -5.62 16.17
N PRO A 203 5.00 -6.08 17.21
CA PRO A 203 3.62 -5.68 17.46
C PRO A 203 3.50 -4.17 17.69
N LEU A 204 2.42 -3.57 17.18
CA LEU A 204 2.07 -2.18 17.40
C LEU A 204 1.28 -2.04 18.70
N GLU A 205 1.77 -1.21 19.61
CA GLU A 205 1.08 -0.86 20.84
C GLU A 205 0.37 0.50 20.70
N ARG A 206 -0.93 0.52 20.97
CA ARG A 206 -1.73 1.75 20.93
C ARG A 206 -1.15 2.80 21.88
N GLY A 207 -0.93 4.01 21.36
CA GLY A 207 -0.42 5.14 22.13
C GLY A 207 1.08 5.08 22.46
N ARG A 208 1.83 4.12 21.90
CA ARG A 208 3.28 3.98 22.10
C ARG A 208 4.04 3.86 20.77
N PRO A 209 3.91 4.84 19.86
CA PRO A 209 4.47 4.69 18.52
C PRO A 209 6.01 4.72 18.50
N GLN A 210 6.66 5.38 19.47
CA GLN A 210 8.13 5.37 19.60
C GLN A 210 8.67 3.97 19.92
N ARG A 211 7.97 3.21 20.78
CA ARG A 211 8.39 1.85 21.16
C ARG A 211 8.55 0.94 19.93
N ALA A 212 7.70 1.11 18.92
CA ALA A 212 7.81 0.33 17.69
C ALA A 212 9.13 0.62 16.96
N ALA A 213 9.53 1.89 16.86
CA ALA A 213 10.81 2.26 16.25
C ALA A 213 12.00 1.73 17.04
N ASP A 214 11.97 1.86 18.37
CA ASP A 214 13.03 1.35 19.27
C ASP A 214 13.20 -0.16 19.11
N CYS A 215 12.10 -0.92 19.15
CA CYS A 215 12.13 -2.37 18.98
C CYS A 215 12.64 -2.79 17.59
N VAL A 216 12.33 -2.03 16.53
CA VAL A 216 12.89 -2.30 15.19
C VAL A 216 14.38 -2.02 15.17
N ALA A 217 14.82 -0.90 15.74
CA ALA A 217 16.23 -0.53 15.80
C ALA A 217 17.05 -1.57 16.57
N ASP A 218 16.58 -1.98 17.75
CA ASP A 218 17.20 -3.02 18.58
C ASP A 218 17.31 -4.36 17.84
N ALA A 219 16.26 -4.74 17.10
CA ALA A 219 16.21 -6.03 16.39
C ALA A 219 17.20 -6.13 15.23
N VAL A 220 17.70 -5.00 14.71
CA VAL A 220 18.64 -4.97 13.56
C VAL A 220 19.97 -4.29 13.89
N ALA A 221 20.20 -3.93 15.15
CA ALA A 221 21.34 -3.12 15.59
C ALA A 221 22.70 -3.73 15.24
N ASP A 222 22.83 -5.06 15.31
CA ASP A 222 24.09 -5.77 15.00
C ASP A 222 24.45 -5.73 13.51
N ALA A 223 23.46 -5.47 12.64
CA ALA A 223 23.64 -5.42 11.21
C ALA A 223 23.50 -4.01 10.60
N ALA A 224 22.96 -3.05 11.35
CA ALA A 224 22.73 -1.69 10.91
C ALA A 224 24.05 -0.96 10.69
N ARG A 225 24.27 -0.49 9.46
CA ARG A 225 25.45 0.28 9.07
C ARG A 225 25.15 1.13 7.84
N PRO A 226 25.90 2.23 7.58
CA PRO A 226 25.73 3.02 6.37
C PRO A 226 25.79 2.15 5.12
N GLY A 227 24.81 2.32 4.23
CA GLY A 227 24.68 1.52 3.01
C GLY A 227 23.79 0.27 3.15
N ALA A 228 23.40 -0.13 4.36
CA ALA A 228 22.35 -1.11 4.56
C ALA A 228 20.97 -0.56 4.13
N VAL A 229 20.09 -1.48 3.73
CA VAL A 229 18.70 -1.17 3.37
C VAL A 229 17.75 -1.93 4.29
N LEU A 230 16.75 -1.24 4.81
CA LEU A 230 15.67 -1.78 5.62
C LEU A 230 14.41 -1.85 4.75
N PHE A 231 13.99 -3.06 4.36
CA PHE A 231 12.67 -3.27 3.80
C PHE A 231 11.66 -3.39 4.93
N LEU A 232 10.71 -2.44 5.02
CA LEU A 232 9.76 -2.33 6.13
C LEU A 232 8.31 -2.37 5.61
N PHE A 233 7.51 -3.23 6.23
CA PHE A 233 6.08 -3.34 5.98
C PHE A 233 5.31 -3.17 7.28
N ALA A 234 4.27 -2.34 7.28
CA ALA A 234 3.47 -2.09 8.47
C ALA A 234 1.97 -2.21 8.18
N ASP A 235 1.19 -2.52 9.21
CA ASP A 235 -0.26 -2.35 9.17
C ASP A 235 -0.59 -0.86 8.97
N SER A 236 -1.05 -0.50 7.77
CA SER A 236 -1.36 0.89 7.42
C SER A 236 -2.52 1.50 8.20
N TYR A 237 -3.38 0.67 8.81
CA TYR A 237 -4.55 1.14 9.55
C TYR A 237 -4.19 1.51 10.99
N ASN A 238 -3.15 0.90 11.54
CA ASN A 238 -2.83 1.00 12.97
C ASN A 238 -1.47 1.67 13.26
N VAL A 239 -0.57 1.76 12.28
CA VAL A 239 0.73 2.41 12.45
C VAL A 239 0.61 3.94 12.51
N GLN A 240 1.48 4.57 13.30
CA GLN A 240 1.70 6.01 13.27
C GLN A 240 3.01 6.28 12.54
N TRP A 241 2.91 6.67 11.26
CA TRP A 241 4.04 6.75 10.34
C TRP A 241 5.10 7.78 10.76
N GLU A 242 4.71 9.02 11.04
CA GLU A 242 5.67 10.08 11.39
C GLU A 242 6.52 9.72 12.62
N PRO A 243 5.95 9.32 13.79
CA PRO A 243 6.78 8.92 14.92
C PRO A 243 7.65 7.68 14.64
N LEU A 244 7.16 6.71 13.87
CA LEU A 244 7.93 5.53 13.48
C LEU A 244 9.15 5.92 12.64
N LEU A 245 8.95 6.71 11.58
CA LEU A 245 10.03 7.11 10.67
C LEU A 245 11.05 8.02 11.36
N GLN A 246 10.61 8.92 12.24
CA GLN A 246 11.50 9.76 13.06
C GLN A 246 12.34 8.92 14.04
N GLY A 247 11.71 7.95 14.70
CA GLY A 247 12.42 7.03 15.60
C GLY A 247 13.44 6.18 14.85
N LEU A 248 13.08 5.63 13.68
CA LEU A 248 14.00 4.87 12.84
C LEU A 248 15.17 5.73 12.32
N ALA A 249 14.91 6.97 11.89
CA ALA A 249 15.96 7.88 11.46
C ALA A 249 16.97 8.17 12.58
N SER A 250 16.49 8.25 13.83
CA SER A 250 17.33 8.49 15.00
C SER A 250 18.08 7.23 15.45
N GLY A 251 17.43 6.07 15.45
CA GLY A 251 18.00 4.80 15.91
C GLY A 251 18.87 4.08 14.88
N LEU A 252 18.69 4.35 13.59
CA LEU A 252 19.38 3.69 12.48
C LEU A 252 20.00 4.70 11.50
N PRO A 253 20.92 5.58 11.96
CA PRO A 253 21.51 6.60 11.11
C PRO A 253 22.25 5.97 9.91
N GLY A 254 21.98 6.48 8.71
CA GLY A 254 22.59 6.01 7.46
C GLY A 254 21.98 4.74 6.86
N VAL A 255 20.98 4.14 7.51
CA VAL A 255 20.17 3.05 6.93
C VAL A 255 19.06 3.64 6.07
N ARG A 256 18.93 3.17 4.83
CA ARG A 256 17.81 3.55 3.95
C ARG A 256 16.59 2.71 4.29
N VAL A 257 15.45 3.33 4.57
CA VAL A 257 14.18 2.61 4.81
C VAL A 257 13.31 2.70 3.56
N VAL A 258 12.88 1.55 3.06
CA VAL A 258 12.01 1.43 1.89
C VAL A 258 10.93 0.41 2.17
N GLY A 259 9.73 0.61 1.64
CA GLY A 259 8.66 -0.36 1.79
C GLY A 259 7.30 0.31 1.79
N GLY A 260 6.35 -0.23 2.55
CA GLY A 260 5.02 0.35 2.57
C GLY A 260 4.02 -0.30 3.50
N GLY A 261 2.85 0.31 3.57
CA GLY A 261 1.71 -0.16 4.33
C GLY A 261 1.01 -1.34 3.65
N ALA A 262 0.79 -2.42 4.38
CA ALA A 262 -0.12 -3.48 4.02
C ALA A 262 -1.48 -2.89 3.61
N SER A 263 -2.16 -3.47 2.64
CA SER A 263 -3.43 -2.93 2.14
C SER A 263 -4.46 -4.03 1.91
N GLU A 264 -5.70 -3.60 1.66
CA GLU A 264 -6.81 -4.48 1.33
C GLU A 264 -7.78 -3.80 0.34
N ASN A 265 -8.72 -4.57 -0.22
CA ASN A 265 -9.62 -4.13 -1.29
C ASN A 265 -10.98 -3.61 -0.80
N GLY A 266 -11.11 -3.30 0.49
CA GLY A 266 -12.33 -2.86 1.16
C GLY A 266 -13.26 -4.00 1.62
N SER A 267 -12.88 -5.26 1.41
CA SER A 267 -13.77 -6.40 1.70
C SER A 267 -13.61 -6.99 3.09
N VAL A 268 -12.47 -6.74 3.76
CA VAL A 268 -12.14 -7.40 5.04
C VAL A 268 -12.13 -6.39 6.18
N GLY A 269 -11.62 -5.17 5.94
CA GLY A 269 -11.43 -4.17 6.99
C GLY A 269 -10.27 -4.48 7.95
N GLU A 270 -9.39 -5.41 7.56
CA GLU A 270 -8.17 -5.78 8.28
C GLU A 270 -7.06 -6.06 7.27
N VAL A 271 -5.83 -5.72 7.65
CA VAL A 271 -4.61 -6.01 6.89
C VAL A 271 -3.67 -6.85 7.76
N ALA A 272 -2.72 -7.55 7.14
CA ALA A 272 -1.75 -8.36 7.86
C ALA A 272 -0.33 -8.11 7.33
N VAL A 273 0.64 -8.12 8.23
CA VAL A 273 2.07 -8.18 7.91
C VAL A 273 2.64 -9.52 8.36
N PHE A 274 3.68 -9.99 7.66
CA PHE A 274 4.23 -11.33 7.82
C PHE A 274 5.73 -11.29 8.12
N ALA A 275 6.19 -12.21 8.99
CA ALA A 275 7.60 -12.51 9.18
C ALA A 275 7.81 -13.96 9.62
N GLY A 276 8.49 -14.76 8.79
CA GLY A 276 8.60 -16.20 8.96
C GLY A 276 7.21 -16.85 9.03
N ASN A 277 6.92 -17.48 10.16
CA ASN A 277 5.62 -18.11 10.42
C ASN A 277 4.62 -17.19 11.15
N ALA A 278 4.98 -15.95 11.46
CA ALA A 278 4.10 -14.98 12.09
C ALA A 278 3.33 -14.17 11.05
N SER A 279 2.02 -13.96 11.30
CA SER A 279 1.14 -13.08 10.53
C SER A 279 0.19 -12.40 11.50
N SER A 280 0.10 -11.07 11.46
CA SER A 280 -0.84 -10.33 12.32
C SER A 280 -1.20 -8.99 11.70
N SER A 281 -2.41 -8.51 12.00
CA SER A 281 -2.69 -7.08 12.05
C SER A 281 -1.99 -6.44 13.26
N ASN A 282 -1.97 -5.12 13.32
CA ASN A 282 -1.33 -4.36 14.39
C ASN A 282 0.15 -4.74 14.57
N ALA A 283 0.91 -4.82 13.49
CA ALA A 283 2.33 -5.14 13.55
C ALA A 283 3.13 -4.43 12.45
N ILE A 284 4.44 -4.44 12.63
CA ILE A 284 5.46 -4.08 11.66
C ILE A 284 6.32 -5.32 11.43
N SER A 285 6.63 -5.62 10.18
CA SER A 285 7.65 -6.60 9.82
C SER A 285 8.65 -5.98 8.86
N GLY A 286 9.79 -6.64 8.72
CA GLY A 286 10.79 -6.19 7.79
C GLY A 286 12.04 -7.02 7.84
N VAL A 287 12.98 -6.66 6.98
CA VAL A 287 14.32 -7.22 6.96
C VAL A 287 15.33 -6.11 6.69
N LEU A 288 16.37 -6.06 7.51
CA LEU A 288 17.55 -5.28 7.19
C LEU A 288 18.52 -6.15 6.39
N LEU A 289 18.91 -5.68 5.22
CA LEU A 289 19.95 -6.27 4.38
C LEU A 289 21.21 -5.43 4.46
N ALA A 290 22.32 -6.06 4.82
CA ALA A 290 23.64 -5.46 4.87
C ALA A 290 24.67 -6.34 4.16
N GLY A 291 25.76 -5.74 3.70
CA GLY A 291 26.77 -6.41 2.89
C GLY A 291 27.32 -5.43 1.87
N ASP A 292 27.96 -5.93 0.82
CA ASP A 292 28.41 -5.09 -0.29
C ASP A 292 27.28 -4.77 -1.29
N LEU A 293 26.26 -4.11 -0.77
CA LEU A 293 25.01 -3.81 -1.47
C LEU A 293 24.96 -2.36 -1.91
N ARG A 294 24.51 -2.15 -3.14
CA ARG A 294 24.06 -0.86 -3.63
C ARG A 294 22.54 -0.86 -3.72
N THR A 295 21.93 0.27 -3.35
CA THR A 295 20.49 0.48 -3.47
C THR A 295 20.22 1.86 -4.02
N THR A 296 19.36 1.93 -5.03
CA THR A 296 18.76 3.18 -5.52
C THR A 296 17.26 3.11 -5.29
N VAL A 297 16.64 4.27 -5.09
CA VAL A 297 15.19 4.39 -4.91
C VAL A 297 14.68 5.49 -5.82
N GLY A 298 13.75 5.15 -6.71
CA GLY A 298 12.99 6.09 -7.51
C GLY A 298 11.59 6.25 -6.94
N VAL A 299 11.09 7.49 -6.92
CA VAL A 299 9.72 7.81 -6.50
C VAL A 299 9.02 8.51 -7.65
N THR A 300 7.94 7.92 -8.15
CA THR A 300 7.07 8.55 -9.14
C THR A 300 5.76 9.00 -8.51
N HIS A 301 5.29 10.20 -8.86
CA HIS A 301 4.10 10.82 -8.31
C HIS A 301 2.90 10.75 -9.26
N ALA A 302 1.74 10.42 -8.71
CA ALA A 302 0.46 10.50 -9.45
C ALA A 302 -0.14 11.91 -9.46
N VAL A 303 0.54 12.89 -8.85
CA VAL A 303 0.08 14.26 -8.70
C VAL A 303 0.88 15.19 -9.60
N HIS A 304 0.16 15.95 -10.41
CA HIS A 304 0.72 17.06 -11.17
C HIS A 304 0.37 18.38 -10.50
N ARG A 305 1.36 19.26 -10.32
CA ARG A 305 1.16 20.60 -9.76
C ARG A 305 0.32 21.44 -10.71
N VAL A 306 -0.72 22.09 -10.18
CA VAL A 306 -1.51 23.08 -10.90
C VAL A 306 -1.33 24.43 -10.21
N GLY A 307 -0.90 25.45 -10.93
CA GLY A 307 -0.67 26.78 -10.34
C GLY A 307 0.66 26.92 -9.60
N CYS A 308 0.73 27.93 -8.73
CA CYS A 308 1.94 28.31 -8.02
C CYS A 308 2.13 27.55 -6.70
N VAL A 309 3.35 27.64 -6.16
CA VAL A 309 3.65 27.24 -4.79
C VAL A 309 3.24 28.39 -3.87
N HIS A 310 2.60 28.05 -2.77
CA HIS A 310 2.09 28.94 -1.76
C HIS A 310 2.79 28.70 -0.43
N ARG A 311 2.98 29.76 0.37
CA ARG A 311 3.46 29.65 1.74
C ARG A 311 2.28 29.61 2.71
N VAL A 312 2.29 28.66 3.64
CA VAL A 312 1.35 28.61 4.76
C VAL A 312 1.63 29.80 5.68
N THR A 313 0.69 30.75 5.76
CA THR A 313 0.81 31.92 6.62
C THR A 313 -0.06 31.84 7.87
N SER A 314 -1.04 30.93 7.90
CA SER A 314 -1.80 30.62 9.12
C SER A 314 -2.36 29.20 9.07
N ALA A 315 -2.14 28.42 10.13
CA ALA A 315 -2.68 27.06 10.24
C ALA A 315 -2.96 26.63 11.70
N GLN A 316 -3.90 25.71 11.86
CA GLN A 316 -4.21 25.06 13.13
C GLN A 316 -4.22 23.53 12.94
N GLY A 317 -3.16 22.87 13.40
CA GLY A 317 -2.99 21.43 13.25
C GLY A 317 -2.89 21.02 11.77
N ASN A 318 -3.93 20.39 11.25
CA ASN A 318 -4.04 19.97 9.85
C ASN A 318 -4.97 20.88 9.01
N VAL A 319 -5.44 22.00 9.58
CA VAL A 319 -6.32 22.95 8.90
C VAL A 319 -5.52 24.19 8.51
N ILE A 320 -5.43 24.45 7.21
CA ILE A 320 -4.81 25.65 6.65
C ILE A 320 -5.88 26.74 6.59
N LEU A 321 -5.60 27.87 7.22
CA LEU A 321 -6.49 29.03 7.27
C LEU A 321 -6.10 30.07 6.22
N ALA A 322 -4.79 30.29 6.05
CA ALA A 322 -4.28 31.24 5.08
C ALA A 322 -3.02 30.75 4.35
N LEU A 323 -2.97 31.08 3.06
CA LEU A 323 -1.85 30.90 2.14
C LEU A 323 -1.47 32.26 1.56
N ASP A 324 -0.20 32.63 1.65
CA ASP A 324 0.31 33.93 1.19
C ASP A 324 -0.49 35.14 1.71
N GLY A 325 -0.98 35.06 2.95
CA GLY A 325 -1.79 36.11 3.59
C GLY A 325 -3.26 36.16 3.11
N ARG A 326 -3.70 35.22 2.26
CA ARG A 326 -5.07 35.12 1.76
C ARG A 326 -5.76 33.84 2.23
N PRO A 327 -7.11 33.77 2.25
CA PRO A 327 -7.82 32.56 2.63
C PRO A 327 -7.37 31.34 1.80
N ALA A 328 -7.05 30.22 2.48
CA ALA A 328 -6.52 29.02 1.84
C ALA A 328 -7.48 28.43 0.78
N TYR A 329 -8.78 28.56 1.00
CA TYR A 329 -9.81 28.12 0.06
C TYR A 329 -9.70 28.83 -1.30
N GLU A 330 -9.21 30.08 -1.36
CA GLU A 330 -9.07 30.80 -2.63
C GLU A 330 -8.02 30.13 -3.53
N ALA A 331 -6.87 29.74 -2.96
CA ALA A 331 -5.84 29.01 -3.69
C ALA A 331 -6.31 27.63 -4.14
N PHE A 332 -7.09 26.93 -3.29
CA PHE A 332 -7.73 25.68 -3.68
C PHE A 332 -8.72 25.89 -4.83
N ALA A 333 -9.64 26.84 -4.71
CA ALA A 333 -10.65 27.13 -5.72
C ALA A 333 -10.05 27.57 -7.06
N ALA A 334 -8.88 28.23 -7.04
CA ALA A 334 -8.19 28.66 -8.24
C ALA A 334 -7.68 27.50 -9.12
N VAL A 335 -7.41 26.32 -8.54
CA VAL A 335 -6.92 25.15 -9.30
C VAL A 335 -8.02 24.14 -9.67
N VAL A 336 -9.21 24.33 -9.12
CA VAL A 336 -10.34 23.40 -9.30
C VAL A 336 -11.36 24.00 -10.26
N PRO A 337 -11.70 23.32 -11.37
CA PRO A 337 -12.79 23.72 -12.25
C PRO A 337 -14.10 23.99 -11.48
N ALA A 338 -14.86 25.01 -11.88
CA ALA A 338 -16.09 25.40 -11.20
C ALA A 338 -17.10 24.24 -11.04
N SER A 339 -17.21 23.37 -12.05
CA SER A 339 -18.07 22.18 -12.00
C SER A 339 -17.66 21.15 -10.94
N LEU A 340 -16.38 21.11 -10.56
CA LEU A 340 -15.89 20.26 -9.47
C LEU A 340 -16.08 20.92 -8.10
N LEU A 341 -16.04 22.25 -8.01
CA LEU A 341 -16.34 22.96 -6.76
C LEU A 341 -17.80 22.76 -6.31
N GLU A 342 -18.72 22.56 -7.26
CA GLU A 342 -20.12 22.20 -7.00
C GLU A 342 -20.30 20.73 -6.55
N ASP A 343 -19.26 19.90 -6.65
CA ASP A 343 -19.23 18.50 -6.23
C ASP A 343 -18.06 18.24 -5.26
N PRO A 344 -18.16 18.67 -3.98
CA PRO A 344 -17.08 18.55 -3.01
C PRO A 344 -16.50 17.13 -2.87
N PRO A 345 -17.30 16.04 -2.83
CA PRO A 345 -16.75 14.68 -2.80
C PRO A 345 -15.83 14.39 -3.99
N ARG A 346 -16.21 14.83 -5.19
CA ARG A 346 -15.39 14.61 -6.39
C ARG A 346 -14.14 15.49 -6.39
N ALA A 347 -14.23 16.75 -5.98
CA ALA A 347 -13.07 17.62 -5.83
C ALA A 347 -12.04 17.03 -4.86
N LEU A 348 -12.48 16.56 -3.69
CA LEU A 348 -11.61 15.92 -2.69
C LEU A 348 -10.97 14.63 -3.18
N ALA A 349 -11.61 13.91 -4.12
CA ALA A 349 -11.07 12.67 -4.68
C ALA A 349 -9.98 12.88 -5.74
N VAL A 350 -9.93 14.06 -6.37
CA VAL A 350 -9.01 14.35 -7.49
C VAL A 350 -7.91 15.36 -7.13
N VAL A 351 -8.16 16.27 -6.20
CA VAL A 351 -7.19 17.29 -5.77
C VAL A 351 -6.39 16.77 -4.59
N LEU A 352 -5.09 17.05 -4.59
CA LEU A 352 -4.15 16.71 -3.54
C LEU A 352 -3.29 17.93 -3.19
N ALA A 353 -2.76 17.98 -1.98
CA ALA A 353 -1.79 18.98 -1.57
C ALA A 353 -0.38 18.39 -1.67
N GLY A 354 0.52 19.01 -2.42
CA GLY A 354 1.94 18.70 -2.42
C GLY A 354 2.65 19.55 -1.38
N LEU A 355 3.07 18.95 -0.27
CA LEU A 355 3.80 19.62 0.80
C LEU A 355 5.30 19.56 0.51
N SER A 356 5.97 20.72 0.47
CA SER A 356 7.42 20.78 0.28
C SER A 356 8.15 20.15 1.46
N VAL A 357 9.17 19.33 1.15
CA VAL A 357 10.02 18.62 2.13
C VAL A 357 11.51 18.80 1.87
N GLY A 358 11.87 19.66 0.92
CA GLY A 358 13.24 19.92 0.50
C GLY A 358 13.24 20.71 -0.80
N GLU A 359 14.43 21.06 -1.30
CA GLU A 359 14.53 21.74 -2.59
C GLU A 359 14.01 20.85 -3.71
N GLY A 360 12.91 21.27 -4.34
CA GLY A 360 12.27 20.54 -5.44
C GLY A 360 11.55 19.23 -5.04
N GLU A 361 11.61 18.83 -3.76
CA GLU A 361 10.96 17.62 -3.26
C GLU A 361 9.63 17.93 -2.56
N PHE A 362 8.62 17.09 -2.80
CA PHE A 362 7.34 17.20 -2.10
C PHE A 362 6.77 15.83 -1.73
N VAL A 363 5.85 15.82 -0.76
CA VAL A 363 5.00 14.67 -0.46
C VAL A 363 3.55 15.03 -0.68
N ALA A 364 2.80 14.18 -1.39
CA ALA A 364 1.37 14.38 -1.59
C ALA A 364 0.58 14.00 -0.32
N ARG A 365 -0.47 14.77 -0.03
CA ARG A 365 -1.40 14.53 1.07
C ARG A 365 -2.84 14.72 0.59
N HIS A 366 -3.71 13.82 1.04
CA HIS A 366 -5.15 13.89 0.76
C HIS A 366 -5.80 15.08 1.47
N LEU A 367 -6.81 15.68 0.84
CA LEU A 367 -7.63 16.72 1.47
C LEU A 367 -8.76 16.04 2.28
N ARG A 368 -8.93 16.44 3.53
CA ARG A 368 -10.02 15.94 4.40
C ARG A 368 -11.31 16.70 4.19
N GLY A 369 -11.23 17.92 3.70
CA GLY A 369 -12.37 18.81 3.49
C GLY A 369 -11.92 20.25 3.27
N PHE A 370 -12.89 21.12 3.00
CA PHE A 370 -12.69 22.56 2.90
C PHE A 370 -13.95 23.28 3.39
N ASP A 371 -13.79 24.53 3.81
CA ASP A 371 -14.85 25.40 4.30
C ASP A 371 -14.77 26.73 3.53
N PRO A 372 -15.62 26.95 2.51
CA PRO A 372 -15.60 28.17 1.72
C PRO A 372 -15.94 29.43 2.53
N GLN A 373 -16.77 29.30 3.57
CA GLN A 373 -17.20 30.45 4.39
C GLN A 373 -16.08 30.92 5.32
N ARG A 374 -15.33 29.96 5.88
CA ARG A 374 -14.16 30.25 6.71
C ARG A 374 -12.87 30.40 5.91
N GLY A 375 -12.91 30.10 4.62
CA GLY A 375 -11.75 30.16 3.74
C GLY A 375 -10.69 29.10 4.03
N ALA A 376 -11.05 27.95 4.62
CA ALA A 376 -10.11 26.97 5.15
C ALA A 376 -10.04 25.68 4.31
N VAL A 377 -8.90 24.99 4.35
CA VAL A 377 -8.68 23.67 3.74
C VAL A 377 -8.03 22.74 4.75
N ALA A 378 -8.56 21.53 4.92
CA ALA A 378 -8.03 20.53 5.85
C ALA A 378 -7.28 19.42 5.10
N LEU A 379 -6.11 19.02 5.59
CA LEU A 379 -5.29 17.95 5.03
C LEU A 379 -5.31 16.70 5.91
N ALA A 380 -4.91 15.57 5.32
CA ALA A 380 -4.69 14.30 6.02
C ALA A 380 -3.30 14.22 6.70
N ALA A 381 -2.67 15.37 6.95
CA ALA A 381 -1.41 15.50 7.66
C ALA A 381 -1.36 16.87 8.35
N PRO A 382 -0.58 17.01 9.45
CA PRO A 382 -0.31 18.31 10.04
C PRO A 382 0.47 19.19 9.06
N VAL A 383 0.28 20.50 9.20
CA VAL A 383 1.01 21.54 8.46
C VAL A 383 1.55 22.55 9.44
N VAL A 384 2.67 23.20 9.10
CA VAL A 384 3.27 24.24 9.92
C VAL A 384 3.32 25.56 9.16
N GLU A 385 3.18 26.67 9.88
CA GLU A 385 3.37 27.99 9.30
C GLU A 385 4.79 28.14 8.76
N GLY A 386 4.90 28.84 7.63
CA GLY A 386 6.14 28.96 6.85
C GLY A 386 6.38 27.81 5.86
N GLN A 387 5.71 26.66 6.01
CA GLN A 387 5.82 25.55 5.06
C GLN A 387 5.29 25.95 3.69
N GLU A 388 5.93 25.44 2.64
CA GLU A 388 5.48 25.64 1.26
C GLU A 388 4.64 24.46 0.79
N LEU A 389 3.59 24.75 0.04
CA LEU A 389 2.75 23.73 -0.59
C LEU A 389 2.19 24.20 -1.92
N PHE A 390 1.69 23.27 -2.71
CA PHE A 390 0.85 23.56 -3.87
C PHE A 390 -0.39 22.66 -3.86
N PHE A 391 -1.43 23.07 -4.57
CA PHE A 391 -2.53 22.17 -4.90
C PHE A 391 -2.27 21.56 -6.28
N GLY A 392 -2.47 20.25 -6.38
CA GLY A 392 -2.27 19.50 -7.61
C GLY A 392 -3.44 18.58 -7.87
N VAL A 393 -3.51 18.05 -9.08
CA VAL A 393 -4.54 17.09 -9.48
C VAL A 393 -3.91 15.73 -9.75
N ARG A 394 -4.69 14.69 -9.49
CA ARG A 394 -4.36 13.33 -9.94
C ARG A 394 -4.43 13.28 -11.46
N ASP A 395 -3.28 13.13 -12.10
CA ASP A 395 -3.13 13.18 -13.55
C ASP A 395 -2.49 11.89 -14.07
N PRO A 396 -3.27 10.99 -14.68
CA PRO A 396 -2.74 9.75 -15.24
C PRO A 396 -1.68 9.96 -16.32
N GLN A 397 -1.73 11.05 -17.09
CA GLN A 397 -0.72 11.29 -18.12
C GLN A 397 0.57 11.82 -17.50
N GLY A 398 0.49 12.85 -16.66
CA GLY A 398 1.65 13.34 -15.91
C GLY A 398 2.32 12.25 -15.07
N ALA A 399 1.56 11.32 -14.50
CA ALA A 399 2.11 10.18 -13.75
C ALA A 399 2.87 9.18 -14.64
N ARG A 400 2.49 9.03 -15.91
CA ARG A 400 3.22 8.20 -16.89
C ARG A 400 4.54 8.85 -17.24
N ASP A 401 4.49 10.13 -17.58
CA ASP A 401 5.66 10.91 -17.98
C ASP A 401 6.69 10.96 -16.82
N ASP A 402 6.21 11.14 -15.59
CA ASP A 402 7.03 11.11 -14.39
C ASP A 402 7.62 9.73 -14.09
N LEU A 403 6.85 8.65 -14.24
CA LEU A 403 7.38 7.28 -14.13
C LEU A 403 8.50 7.03 -15.14
N GLN A 404 8.30 7.39 -16.41
CA GLN A 404 9.32 7.20 -17.44
C GLN A 404 10.60 7.99 -17.13
N ARG A 405 10.48 9.24 -16.66
CA ARG A 405 11.63 10.03 -16.21
C ARG A 405 12.38 9.33 -15.08
N VAL A 406 11.66 8.89 -14.04
CA VAL A 406 12.25 8.15 -12.91
C VAL A 406 12.95 6.88 -13.38
N LEU A 407 12.36 6.14 -14.32
CA LEU A 407 12.96 4.93 -14.87
C LEU A 407 14.22 5.19 -15.69
N VAL A 408 14.27 6.29 -16.45
CA VAL A 408 15.49 6.74 -17.14
C VAL A 408 16.59 7.06 -16.12
N ASP A 409 16.26 7.82 -15.07
CA ASP A 409 17.22 8.17 -14.00
C ASP A 409 17.73 6.92 -13.28
N GLN A 410 16.84 5.96 -12.99
CA GLN A 410 17.22 4.68 -12.38
C GLN A 410 18.09 3.84 -13.33
N ALA A 411 17.73 3.71 -14.61
CA ALA A 411 18.52 2.95 -15.57
C ALA A 411 19.93 3.55 -15.72
N ALA A 412 20.04 4.88 -15.83
CA ALA A 412 21.32 5.58 -15.89
C ALA A 412 22.14 5.38 -14.61
N ALA A 413 21.49 5.38 -13.44
CA ALA A 413 22.17 5.10 -12.18
C ALA A 413 22.79 3.68 -12.17
N TRP A 414 22.27 2.72 -12.93
CA TRP A 414 22.78 1.36 -13.04
C TRP A 414 23.41 1.06 -14.42
N GLU A 415 24.00 2.07 -15.07
CA GLU A 415 24.71 1.85 -16.34
C GLU A 415 26.05 1.12 -16.12
N ALA A 416 26.76 1.46 -15.04
CA ALA A 416 28.08 0.88 -14.73
C ALA A 416 28.00 -0.50 -14.07
N THR A 417 26.88 -0.85 -13.43
CA THR A 417 26.64 -2.14 -12.76
C THR A 417 25.18 -2.52 -12.95
N SER A 418 24.85 -3.82 -12.98
CA SER A 418 23.44 -4.23 -13.12
C SER A 418 22.78 -4.46 -11.75
N PRO A 419 21.52 -4.03 -11.56
CA PRO A 419 20.76 -4.38 -10.37
C PRO A 419 20.45 -5.89 -10.41
N ALA A 420 20.50 -6.53 -9.24
CA ALA A 420 20.10 -7.92 -9.09
C ALA A 420 18.59 -8.07 -9.01
N ALA A 421 17.90 -7.12 -8.37
CA ALA A 421 16.46 -7.19 -8.12
C ALA A 421 15.84 -5.80 -7.96
N ALA A 422 14.51 -5.74 -8.04
CA ALA A 422 13.74 -4.57 -7.66
C ALA A 422 12.49 -4.94 -6.84
N LEU A 423 12.21 -4.13 -5.81
CA LEU A 423 10.94 -4.08 -5.10
C LEU A 423 10.14 -2.88 -5.61
N TYR A 424 8.92 -3.11 -6.09
CA TYR A 424 8.01 -2.04 -6.49
C TYR A 424 6.81 -1.92 -5.54
N VAL A 425 6.78 -0.84 -4.76
CA VAL A 425 5.68 -0.52 -3.84
C VAL A 425 4.79 0.50 -4.52
N ASN A 426 3.66 0.06 -5.05
CA ASN A 426 2.79 0.89 -5.87
C ASN A 426 1.56 1.34 -5.07
N CYS A 427 1.17 2.61 -5.04
CA CYS A 427 -0.01 3.01 -4.29
C CYS A 427 -1.30 2.32 -4.78
N VAL A 428 -2.21 1.93 -3.88
CA VAL A 428 -3.57 1.47 -4.23
C VAL A 428 -4.37 2.51 -5.04
N GLY A 429 -3.95 3.78 -4.99
CA GLY A 429 -4.49 4.85 -5.82
C GLY A 429 -3.95 4.89 -7.26
N ARG A 430 -3.04 3.99 -7.64
CA ARG A 430 -2.52 3.81 -9.01
C ARG A 430 -3.18 2.56 -9.66
N GLY A 431 -2.55 1.97 -10.67
CA GLY A 431 -3.06 0.78 -11.36
C GLY A 431 -4.21 1.06 -12.33
N ARG A 432 -4.97 0.01 -12.66
CA ARG A 432 -6.02 0.04 -13.69
C ARG A 432 -7.06 1.13 -13.47
N GLY A 433 -7.49 1.33 -12.24
CA GLY A 433 -8.51 2.34 -11.90
C GLY A 433 -8.06 3.78 -12.17
N PHE A 434 -6.76 4.03 -12.07
CA PHE A 434 -6.15 5.34 -12.28
C PHE A 434 -5.74 5.56 -13.74
N TYR A 435 -5.05 4.59 -14.35
CA TYR A 435 -4.54 4.70 -15.71
C TYR A 435 -5.58 4.39 -16.79
N GLY A 436 -6.70 3.76 -16.44
CA GLY A 436 -7.70 3.24 -17.37
C GLY A 436 -7.30 1.95 -18.08
N VAL A 437 -6.04 1.50 -17.90
CA VAL A 437 -5.49 0.27 -18.47
C VAL A 437 -4.69 -0.49 -17.39
N PRO A 438 -4.77 -1.83 -17.33
CA PRO A 438 -3.99 -2.63 -16.38
C PRO A 438 -2.52 -2.73 -16.80
N GLY A 439 -1.60 -3.01 -15.87
CA GLY A 439 -0.22 -3.37 -16.20
C GLY A 439 0.64 -2.23 -16.73
N LEU A 440 0.21 -0.97 -16.56
CA LEU A 440 0.93 0.16 -17.14
C LEU A 440 2.30 0.35 -16.49
N ASP A 441 2.35 0.34 -15.16
CA ASP A 441 3.60 0.59 -14.44
C ASP A 441 4.59 -0.56 -14.68
N THR A 442 4.14 -1.82 -14.58
CA THR A 442 4.99 -2.99 -14.85
C THR A 442 5.50 -3.03 -16.29
N ALA A 443 4.69 -2.63 -17.28
CA ALA A 443 5.13 -2.56 -18.66
C ALA A 443 6.26 -1.54 -18.87
N TYR A 444 6.15 -0.34 -18.29
CA TYR A 444 7.23 0.65 -18.36
C TYR A 444 8.47 0.19 -17.59
N ILE A 445 8.32 -0.38 -16.40
CA ILE A 445 9.44 -0.94 -15.63
C ILE A 445 10.19 -1.97 -16.47
N ARG A 446 9.48 -2.91 -17.10
CA ARG A 446 10.06 -3.91 -17.99
C ARG A 446 10.78 -3.28 -19.19
N GLN A 447 10.15 -2.30 -19.83
CA GLN A 447 10.71 -1.63 -21.00
C GLN A 447 12.06 -0.97 -20.69
N HIS A 448 12.19 -0.33 -19.53
CA HIS A 448 13.39 0.41 -19.16
C HIS A 448 14.45 -0.44 -18.46
N LEU A 449 14.05 -1.41 -17.64
CA LEU A 449 14.98 -2.20 -16.81
C LEU A 449 15.26 -3.60 -17.39
N GLY A 450 14.62 -3.97 -18.50
CA GLY A 450 14.88 -5.26 -19.12
C GLY A 450 14.53 -6.41 -18.17
N GLY A 451 15.40 -7.41 -18.09
CA GLY A 451 15.12 -8.69 -17.42
C GLY A 451 15.26 -8.68 -15.90
N VAL A 452 15.40 -7.50 -15.28
CA VAL A 452 15.60 -7.38 -13.84
C VAL A 452 14.39 -7.97 -13.10
N PRO A 453 14.60 -8.93 -12.18
CA PRO A 453 13.53 -9.48 -11.35
C PRO A 453 12.84 -8.39 -10.53
N VAL A 454 11.56 -8.15 -10.81
CA VAL A 454 10.74 -7.19 -10.08
C VAL A 454 9.59 -7.91 -9.43
N ALA A 455 9.36 -7.68 -8.13
CA ALA A 455 8.11 -8.06 -7.48
C ALA A 455 7.66 -6.96 -6.53
N GLY A 456 6.39 -7.00 -6.15
CA GLY A 456 5.83 -5.94 -5.34
C GLY A 456 4.35 -6.09 -5.07
N PHE A 457 3.77 -5.01 -4.59
CA PHE A 457 2.38 -4.98 -4.16
C PHE A 457 1.77 -3.59 -4.25
N PHE A 458 0.44 -3.57 -4.25
CA PHE A 458 -0.33 -2.34 -4.17
C PHE A 458 -0.48 -1.94 -2.69
N SER A 459 0.13 -0.84 -2.28
CA SER A 459 0.31 -0.40 -0.89
C SER A 459 -0.65 0.70 -0.48
N GLY A 460 -1.00 0.75 0.81
CA GLY A 460 -1.80 1.83 1.39
C GLY A 460 -0.99 3.06 1.80
N ALA A 461 0.33 2.98 1.75
CA ALA A 461 1.27 4.01 2.17
C ALA A 461 2.67 3.64 1.67
N GLU A 462 3.39 4.55 1.03
CA GLU A 462 4.70 4.23 0.49
C GLU A 462 5.82 4.86 1.32
N ILE A 463 6.93 4.14 1.52
CA ILE A 463 8.09 4.63 2.26
C ILE A 463 9.27 4.69 1.32
N ALA A 464 9.88 5.86 1.20
CA ALA A 464 11.09 6.08 0.42
C ALA A 464 12.03 7.06 1.12
N PRO A 465 13.34 7.01 0.84
CA PRO A 465 14.29 8.02 1.28
C PRO A 465 13.92 9.41 0.73
N GLY A 466 14.05 10.45 1.55
CA GLY A 466 13.90 11.85 1.14
C GLY A 466 14.75 12.78 2.00
N GLY A 467 15.67 13.54 1.39
CA GLY A 467 16.67 14.31 2.14
C GLY A 467 17.45 13.43 3.13
N ALA A 468 17.46 13.80 4.42
CA ALA A 468 18.24 13.12 5.45
C ALA A 468 17.57 11.88 6.08
N MET A 469 16.29 11.60 5.79
CA MET A 469 15.54 10.49 6.40
C MET A 469 14.51 9.89 5.45
N SER A 470 13.94 8.74 5.78
CA SER A 470 12.83 8.19 4.97
C SER A 470 11.51 8.88 5.31
N ARG A 471 10.65 9.05 4.32
CA ARG A 471 9.38 9.79 4.44
C ARG A 471 8.21 8.93 4.01
N LEU A 472 7.04 9.29 4.53
CA LEU A 472 5.76 8.77 4.08
C LEU A 472 5.34 9.49 2.79
N HIS A 473 5.23 8.70 1.72
CA HIS A 473 4.63 9.09 0.47
C HIS A 473 3.22 8.48 0.34
N GLN A 474 2.40 9.15 -0.45
CA GLN A 474 1.07 8.70 -0.83
C GLN A 474 0.86 9.05 -2.30
N TYR A 475 0.05 8.27 -3.00
CA TYR A 475 -0.18 8.46 -4.44
C TYR A 475 1.12 8.37 -5.24
N THR A 476 2.03 7.48 -4.81
CA THR A 476 3.32 7.26 -5.46
C THR A 476 3.53 5.82 -5.88
N GLY A 477 4.45 5.61 -6.82
CA GLY A 477 5.11 4.33 -7.02
C GLY A 477 6.55 4.45 -6.55
N VAL A 478 6.98 3.56 -5.66
CA VAL A 478 8.36 3.53 -5.13
C VAL A 478 9.05 2.30 -5.67
N LEU A 479 10.08 2.53 -6.49
CA LEU A 479 10.92 1.48 -7.07
C LEU A 479 12.26 1.46 -6.35
N ALA A 480 12.51 0.41 -5.57
CA ALA A 480 13.79 0.18 -4.93
C ALA A 480 14.56 -0.89 -5.69
N MET A 481 15.70 -0.53 -6.27
CA MET A 481 16.59 -1.46 -6.97
C MET A 481 17.78 -1.78 -6.09
N LEU A 482 18.18 -3.05 -6.07
CA LEU A 482 19.27 -3.54 -5.24
C LEU A 482 20.18 -4.44 -6.07
N GLY A 483 21.48 -4.41 -5.78
CA GLY A 483 22.50 -5.17 -6.50
C GLY A 483 23.85 -5.08 -5.80
N PRO A 484 24.88 -5.74 -6.36
CA PRO A 484 26.25 -5.57 -5.86
C PRO A 484 26.70 -4.11 -5.99
N ARG A 485 27.60 -3.68 -5.11
CA ARG A 485 28.17 -2.32 -5.18
C ARG A 485 29.13 -2.14 -6.35
N THR A 486 29.91 -3.17 -6.65
CA THR A 486 30.93 -3.19 -7.70
C THR A 486 30.65 -4.27 -8.72
#